data_AF-A0A5E4P1W4-F1
#
_entry.id   AF-A0A5E4P1W4-F1
#
_cell.length_a   1.000
_cell.length_b   1.000
_cell.length_c   1.000
_cell.angle_alpha   90.00
_cell.angle_beta   90.00
_cell.angle_gamma   90.00
#
_symmetry.space_group_name_H-M   'P 1'
#
loop_
_entity.id
_entity.type
_entity.pdbx_description
1 polymer ?
#
loop_
_entity_poly.entity_id
_entity_poly.type
_entity_poly.pdbx_seq_one_letter_code
_entity_poly.pdbx_strand_id
1 'polypeptide(L)'
;MKSFGDGVLLKSDVPIKPIEFLHYSLNLPTSVVITGCESQRDLDQAFEAVKTFQPMDKSRVAELLGRSRPYALEGKYELFKTSATFDGTAKNAKWLGDESESVQKLAPTMK
;
A
#
# COMPACT_ATOMS: atom_id res chain seq x y z
N MET A 1 -6.13 1.00 4.07
CA MET A 1 -4.65 1.12 3.95
C MET A 1 -4.09 -0.25 3.61
N LYS A 2 -3.07 -0.35 2.75
CA LYS A 2 -2.36 -1.62 2.52
C LYS A 2 -1.24 -1.74 3.55
N SER A 3 -1.41 -2.57 4.58
CA SER A 3 -0.46 -2.65 5.71
C SER A 3 0.99 -2.95 5.29
N PHE A 4 1.18 -3.70 4.19
CA PHE A 4 2.50 -4.11 3.71
C PHE A 4 2.93 -3.48 2.37
N GLY A 5 2.13 -2.60 1.77
CA GLY A 5 2.44 -1.98 0.48
C GLY A 5 2.78 -3.01 -0.62
N ASP A 6 1.96 -4.07 -0.76
CA ASP A 6 2.19 -5.18 -1.72
C ASP A 6 3.52 -5.92 -1.49
N GLY A 7 4.01 -5.91 -0.23
CA GLY A 7 5.27 -6.53 0.15
C GLY A 7 6.51 -5.80 -0.37
N VAL A 8 6.36 -4.70 -1.12
CA VAL A 8 7.49 -3.90 -1.64
C VAL A 8 8.32 -3.34 -0.49
N LEU A 9 7.64 -2.84 0.55
CA LEU A 9 8.30 -2.28 1.71
C LEU A 9 9.04 -3.37 2.53
N LEU A 10 8.59 -4.62 2.51
CA LEU A 10 9.29 -5.73 3.15
C LEU A 10 10.61 -6.09 2.45
N LYS A 11 10.84 -5.61 1.22
CA LYS A 11 12.08 -5.77 0.45
C LYS A 11 13.05 -4.58 0.64
N SER A 12 12.70 -3.61 1.48
CA SER A 12 13.45 -2.35 1.62
C SER A 12 14.53 -2.36 2.71
N ASP A 13 14.72 -3.48 3.41
CA ASP A 13 15.52 -3.58 4.64
C ASP A 13 15.09 -2.59 5.74
N VAL A 14 13.87 -2.05 5.65
CA VAL A 14 13.29 -1.23 6.70
C VAL A 14 13.27 -2.03 8.00
N PRO A 15 13.77 -1.47 9.12
CA PRO A 15 13.88 -2.21 10.36
C PRO A 15 12.53 -2.22 11.07
N ILE A 16 11.46 -2.70 10.43
CA ILE A 16 10.10 -2.84 11.00
C ILE A 16 9.64 -4.27 10.76
N LYS A 17 9.24 -4.98 11.82
CA LYS A 17 8.78 -6.36 11.72
C LYS A 17 7.38 -6.41 11.09
N PRO A 18 7.02 -7.50 10.38
CA PRO A 18 5.68 -7.67 9.82
C PRO A 18 4.53 -7.43 10.82
N ILE A 19 4.68 -7.92 12.05
CA ILE A 19 3.68 -7.73 13.11
C ILE A 19 3.51 -6.25 13.51
N GLU A 20 4.59 -5.46 13.46
CA GLU A 20 4.54 -4.02 13.78
C GLU A 20 3.74 -3.24 12.72
N PHE A 21 3.80 -3.63 11.44
CA PHE A 21 2.94 -3.04 10.40
C PHE A 21 1.45 -3.29 10.65
N LEU A 22 1.10 -4.51 11.05
CA LEU A 22 -0.28 -4.88 11.37
C LEU A 22 -0.78 -4.15 12.62
N HIS A 23 0.01 -4.13 13.69
CA HIS A 23 -0.33 -3.40 14.92
C HIS A 23 -0.43 -1.90 14.70
N TYR A 24 0.48 -1.30 13.91
CA TYR A 24 0.37 0.11 13.55
C TYR A 24 -0.93 0.38 12.79
N SER A 25 -1.28 -0.46 11.82
CA SER A 25 -2.51 -0.32 11.05
C SER A 25 -3.76 -0.44 11.92
N LEU A 26 -3.78 -1.39 12.86
CA LEU A 26 -4.86 -1.56 13.84
C LEU A 26 -4.95 -0.40 14.85
N ASN A 27 -3.85 0.31 15.10
CA ASN A 27 -3.79 1.44 16.01
C ASN A 27 -4.33 2.75 15.40
N LEU A 28 -4.44 2.83 14.07
CA LEU A 28 -4.99 4.00 13.39
C LEU A 28 -6.50 4.12 13.65
N PRO A 29 -7.09 5.34 13.51
CA PRO A 29 -8.53 5.55 13.65
C PRO A 29 -9.30 4.99 12.45
N THR A 30 -9.20 3.68 12.23
CA THR A 30 -9.87 2.93 11.16
C THR A 30 -10.89 1.99 11.77
N SER A 31 -12.09 1.91 11.18
CA SER A 31 -13.12 0.96 11.62
C SER A 31 -12.77 -0.49 11.27
N VAL A 32 -12.09 -0.70 10.14
CA VAL A 32 -11.74 -2.02 9.61
C VAL A 32 -10.33 -1.96 9.02
N VAL A 33 -9.50 -2.94 9.35
CA VAL A 33 -8.22 -3.21 8.69
C VAL A 33 -8.36 -4.49 7.87
N ILE A 34 -8.11 -4.38 6.56
CA ILE A 34 -8.11 -5.51 5.63
C ILE A 34 -6.66 -5.87 5.33
N THR A 35 -6.28 -7.13 5.53
CA THR A 35 -4.97 -7.66 5.16
C THR A 35 -5.13 -8.79 4.15
N GLY A 36 -4.23 -8.84 3.17
CA GLY A 36 -4.15 -9.97 2.24
C GLY A 36 -3.62 -11.22 2.94
N CYS A 37 -4.04 -12.38 2.47
CA CYS A 37 -3.62 -13.68 2.96
C CYS A 37 -3.54 -14.64 1.78
N GLU A 38 -2.34 -15.07 1.42
CA GLU A 38 -2.09 -15.99 0.30
C GLU A 38 -1.71 -17.40 0.78
N SER A 39 -1.40 -17.54 2.08
CA SER A 39 -0.93 -18.79 2.68
C SER A 39 -1.44 -18.97 4.11
N GLN A 40 -1.36 -20.20 4.62
CA GLN A 40 -1.67 -20.50 6.03
C GLN A 40 -0.81 -19.67 6.99
N ARG A 41 0.45 -19.42 6.62
CA ARG A 41 1.36 -18.58 7.41
C ARG A 41 0.85 -17.14 7.57
N ASP A 42 0.31 -16.56 6.50
CA ASP A 42 -0.23 -15.19 6.54
C ASP A 42 -1.50 -15.13 7.41
N LEU A 43 -2.33 -16.18 7.34
CA LEU A 43 -3.51 -16.34 8.18
C LEU A 43 -3.12 -16.42 9.67
N ASP A 44 -2.14 -17.26 10.00
CA ASP A 44 -1.65 -17.41 11.37
C ASP A 44 -1.05 -16.09 11.89
N GLN A 45 -0.33 -15.35 11.03
CA GLN A 45 0.17 -14.01 11.35
C GLN A 45 -0.97 -13.02 11.62
N ALA A 46 -2.04 -13.05 10.82
CA ALA A 46 -3.20 -12.18 11.03
C ALA A 46 -3.88 -12.49 12.38
N PHE A 47 -4.03 -13.78 12.72
CA PHE A 47 -4.54 -14.16 14.04
C PHE A 47 -3.62 -13.73 15.18
N GLU A 48 -2.32 -13.91 15.03
CA GLU A 48 -1.34 -13.47 16.01
C GLU A 48 -1.39 -11.95 16.22
N ALA A 49 -1.53 -11.18 15.13
CA ALA A 49 -1.64 -9.73 15.19
C ALA A 49 -2.83 -9.29 16.04
N VAL A 50 -4.00 -9.92 15.86
CA VAL A 50 -5.20 -9.61 16.63
C VAL A 50 -5.06 -10.07 18.09
N LYS A 51 -4.53 -11.28 18.33
CA LYS A 51 -4.36 -11.83 19.69
C LYS A 51 -3.42 -11.01 20.56
N THR A 52 -2.36 -10.47 19.96
CA THR A 52 -1.31 -9.73 20.68
C THR A 52 -1.45 -8.22 20.58
N PHE A 53 -2.47 -7.72 19.90
CA PHE A 53 -2.66 -6.29 19.72
C PHE A 53 -2.87 -5.59 21.07
N GLN A 54 -2.09 -4.54 21.26
CA GLN A 54 -2.27 -3.55 22.32
C GLN A 54 -2.18 -2.17 21.67
N PRO A 55 -3.12 -1.25 21.97
CA PRO A 55 -3.05 0.12 21.49
C PRO A 55 -1.68 0.73 21.77
N MET A 56 -1.14 1.40 20.78
CA MET A 56 0.15 2.08 20.84
C MET A 56 -0.03 3.44 21.50
N ASP A 57 0.81 3.76 22.47
CA ASP A 57 0.93 5.14 22.92
C ASP A 57 1.66 6.01 21.88
N LYS A 58 1.64 7.32 22.11
CA LYS A 58 2.26 8.30 21.21
C LYS A 58 3.76 8.07 21.05
N SER A 59 4.46 7.62 22.08
CA SER A 59 5.90 7.34 22.02
C SER A 59 6.22 6.16 21.12
N ARG A 60 5.48 5.04 21.23
CA ARG A 60 5.66 3.88 20.36
C ARG A 60 5.35 4.23 18.91
N VAL A 61 4.31 5.02 18.67
CA VAL A 61 4.00 5.51 17.32
C VAL A 61 5.15 6.37 16.77
N ALA A 62 5.66 7.32 17.56
CA ALA A 62 6.75 8.19 17.14
C ALA A 62 8.05 7.42 16.84
N GLU A 63 8.37 6.41 17.65
CA GLU A 63 9.54 5.54 17.45
C GLU A 63 9.44 4.75 16.14
N LEU A 64 8.28 4.13 15.87
CA LEU A 64 8.03 3.39 14.62
C LEU A 64 8.11 4.32 13.40
N LEU A 65 7.54 5.51 13.49
CA LEU A 65 7.62 6.53 12.43
C LEU A 65 9.06 7.03 12.23
N GLY A 66 9.84 7.14 13.30
CA GLY A 66 11.26 7.49 13.23
C GLY A 66 12.07 6.46 12.45
N ARG A 67 11.91 5.17 12.75
CA ARG A 67 12.55 4.04 12.03
C ARG A 67 12.16 3.96 10.56
N SER A 68 10.89 4.24 10.24
CA SER A 68 10.39 4.14 8.86
C SER A 68 10.71 5.37 8.00
N ARG A 69 10.97 6.53 8.60
CA ARG A 69 11.17 7.81 7.89
C ARG A 69 12.19 7.73 6.74
N PRO A 70 13.43 7.22 6.90
CA PRO A 70 14.41 7.22 5.81
C PRO A 70 13.93 6.46 4.56
N TYR A 71 13.05 5.48 4.74
CA TYR A 71 12.50 4.65 3.67
C TYR A 71 11.25 5.27 3.02
N ALA A 72 10.60 6.22 3.70
CA ALA A 72 9.37 6.85 3.22
C ALA A 72 9.59 8.18 2.45
N LEU A 73 10.75 8.83 2.62
CA LEU A 73 10.96 10.21 2.14
C LEU A 73 10.98 10.35 0.61
N GLU A 74 11.54 9.37 -0.11
CA GLU A 74 11.79 9.50 -1.56
C GLU A 74 10.72 8.84 -2.43
N GLY A 75 9.71 8.19 -1.82
CA GLY A 75 8.69 7.44 -2.57
C GLY A 75 9.21 6.20 -3.32
N LYS A 76 10.49 5.84 -3.14
CA LYS A 76 11.17 4.71 -3.79
C LYS A 76 10.42 3.37 -3.68
N TYR A 77 9.73 3.15 -2.56
CA TYR A 77 9.01 1.90 -2.29
C TYR A 77 7.49 2.01 -2.48
N GLU A 78 6.97 3.18 -2.89
CA GLU A 78 5.54 3.43 -3.10
C GLU A 78 5.19 3.34 -4.60
N LEU A 79 5.41 2.16 -5.18
CA LEU A 79 5.28 1.95 -6.63
C LEU A 79 3.85 2.16 -7.16
N PHE A 80 2.83 2.17 -6.30
CA PHE A 80 1.47 2.57 -6.71
C PHE A 80 1.34 4.06 -7.05
N LYS A 81 2.29 4.89 -6.62
CA LYS A 81 2.27 6.35 -6.82
C LYS A 81 3.39 6.84 -7.72
N THR A 82 4.51 6.13 -7.73
CA THR A 82 5.73 6.56 -8.42
C THR A 82 6.03 5.78 -9.70
N SER A 83 5.20 4.79 -10.07
CA SER A 83 5.36 4.06 -11.33
C SER A 83 4.03 3.58 -11.93
N ALA A 84 4.09 3.12 -13.18
CA ALA A 84 2.99 2.45 -13.87
C ALA A 84 2.96 0.93 -13.61
N THR A 85 3.77 0.42 -12.67
CA THR A 85 3.92 -1.03 -12.43
C THR A 85 2.59 -1.71 -12.11
N PHE A 86 1.68 -1.02 -11.43
CA PHE A 86 0.36 -1.53 -11.05
C PHE A 86 -0.80 -0.92 -11.83
N ASP A 87 -0.51 -0.11 -12.86
CA ASP A 87 -1.55 0.52 -13.67
C ASP A 87 -1.97 -0.43 -14.81
N GLY A 88 -3.15 -1.02 -14.66
CA GLY A 88 -3.73 -1.90 -15.68
C GLY A 88 -4.03 -1.17 -16.99
N THR A 89 -4.40 0.10 -16.94
CA THR A 89 -4.75 0.91 -18.12
C THR A 89 -3.52 1.38 -18.87
N ALA A 90 -2.43 1.70 -18.16
CA ALA A 90 -1.14 1.97 -18.80
C ALA A 90 -0.60 0.75 -19.56
N LYS A 91 -0.82 -0.47 -19.03
CA LYS A 91 -0.41 -1.73 -19.70
C LYS A 91 -1.38 -2.20 -20.78
N ASN A 92 -2.66 -1.83 -20.66
CA ASN A 92 -3.74 -2.27 -21.54
C ASN A 92 -4.62 -1.07 -21.89
N ALA A 93 -4.08 -0.11 -22.64
CA ALA A 93 -4.79 1.13 -22.97
C ALA A 93 -6.17 0.88 -23.60
N LYS A 94 -6.31 -0.23 -24.35
CA LYS A 94 -7.57 -0.70 -24.93
C LYS A 94 -8.72 -0.94 -23.92
N TRP A 95 -8.43 -1.10 -22.63
CA TRP A 95 -9.46 -1.27 -21.60
C TRP A 95 -10.20 0.03 -21.25
N LEU A 96 -9.65 1.19 -21.65
CA LEU A 96 -10.30 2.48 -21.45
C LEU A 96 -11.52 2.67 -22.38
N GLY A 97 -11.72 1.76 -23.34
CA GLY A 97 -12.74 1.88 -24.37
C GLY A 97 -12.36 2.92 -25.43
N ASP A 98 -13.28 3.15 -26.36
CA ASP A 98 -13.10 4.13 -27.42
C ASP A 98 -13.71 5.48 -27.00
N GLU A 99 -13.15 6.56 -27.56
CA GLU A 99 -13.73 7.89 -27.44
C GLU A 99 -15.11 7.93 -28.09
N SER A 100 -16.05 8.65 -27.47
CA SER A 100 -17.36 8.88 -28.07
C SER A 100 -17.25 9.62 -29.41
N GLU A 101 -18.20 9.40 -30.33
CA GLU A 101 -18.18 10.06 -31.64
C GLU A 101 -18.11 11.59 -31.57
N SER A 102 -18.74 12.20 -30.56
CA SER A 102 -18.71 13.65 -30.37
C SER A 102 -17.31 14.13 -30.00
N VAL A 103 -16.59 13.38 -29.17
CA VAL A 103 -15.20 13.68 -28.82
C VAL A 103 -14.29 13.49 -30.03
N GLN A 104 -14.45 12.42 -30.80
CA GLN A 104 -13.65 12.18 -32.01
C GLN A 104 -13.77 13.33 -33.04
N LYS A 105 -14.95 13.94 -33.17
CA LYS A 105 -15.18 15.09 -34.08
C LYS A 105 -14.56 16.40 -33.59
N LEU A 106 -14.41 16.57 -32.27
CA LEU A 106 -13.93 17.81 -31.64
C LEU A 106 -12.45 17.75 -31.25
N ALA A 107 -11.89 16.56 -31.07
CA ALA A 107 -10.53 16.38 -30.61
C ALA A 107 -9.53 16.98 -31.62
N PRO A 108 -8.55 17.79 -31.14
CA PRO A 108 -7.53 18.35 -32.02
C PRO A 108 -6.64 17.23 -32.57
N THR A 109 -6.34 17.29 -33.87
CA THR A 109 -5.42 16.36 -34.51
C THR A 109 -4.00 16.65 -33.99
N MET A 110 -3.47 15.76 -33.13
CA MET A 110 -2.05 15.83 -32.77
C MET A 110 -1.23 15.47 -34.02
N LYS A 111 -0.35 16.37 -34.44
CA LYS A 111 0.62 16.17 -35.53
C LYS A 111 1.80 15.32 -35.07
#